data_AF-A0A7Z1MDW4-F1
#
_entry.id   AF-A0A7Z1MDW4-F1
#
_cell.length_a   1.000
_cell.length_b   1.000
_cell.length_c   1.000
_cell.angle_alpha   90.00
_cell.angle_beta   90.00
_cell.angle_gamma   90.00
#
_symmetry.space_group_name_H-M   'P 1'
#
loop_
_entity.id
_entity.type
_entity.pdbx_description
1 polymer ?
#
loop_
_entity_poly.entity_id
_entity_poly.type
_entity_poly.pdbx_seq_one_letter_code
_entity_poly.pdbx_strand_id
1 'polypeptide(L)'
;MVVNDPLSVLLTLTSWQISGKIFMILNQTGLIVFMLAVIVFQVWFDVAQEGEDEGNKGLLSMNRTEVKLMLAGLVCFFAVIPLYPVNVNTLVMDQNASESCGVGISSGATDSDQSSLNGELVHAPIWWVLWHSISQGLTNAAVSSVPCHYDVERSMLKLSQIDIQSEQLRQETQDFYEQCYTRARLMMKAAARKERVTQNDFDNANWIGGSYFLGYNLTAPETTYNGLQAEKIVFNFPYNSERDDPVQQKYRRTAIDTSAAYPMCDEWWDSTQGGRSDGQRAGLLWRLFNHIEDANPELIHDIFDYDGFFSKIMGSEVTPADKANMLVQRVLSVENQSTSGRIVRGYGQVLDKSLDHQVREVWNSAAGWAGLQIGHIFTGPA
;
A
#
# COMPACT_ATOMS: atom_id res chain seq x y z
N MET A 1 11.56 -22.90 20.13
CA MET A 1 10.39 -22.59 19.28
C MET A 1 10.73 -21.37 18.45
N VAL A 2 10.21 -21.26 17.22
CA VAL A 2 10.60 -20.20 16.29
C VAL A 2 9.38 -19.36 15.94
N VAL A 3 9.50 -18.03 15.96
CA VAL A 3 8.40 -17.11 15.66
C VAL A 3 8.84 -15.97 14.75
N ASN A 4 7.89 -15.36 14.05
CA ASN A 4 8.18 -14.41 12.96
C ASN A 4 8.21 -12.96 13.47
N ASP A 5 7.43 -12.62 14.51
CA ASP A 5 7.24 -11.24 14.96
C ASP A 5 7.36 -11.09 16.49
N PRO A 6 7.77 -9.93 17.02
CA PRO A 6 7.86 -9.68 18.47
C PRO A 6 6.53 -9.89 19.23
N LEU A 7 5.39 -9.56 18.60
CA LEU A 7 4.07 -9.82 19.18
C LEU A 7 3.83 -11.32 19.39
N SER A 8 4.26 -12.13 18.42
CA SER A 8 4.13 -13.58 18.49
C SER A 8 5.04 -14.20 19.56
N VAL A 9 6.19 -13.59 19.87
CA VAL A 9 7.02 -13.97 21.03
C VAL A 9 6.20 -13.83 22.33
N LEU A 10 5.57 -12.67 22.54
CA LEU A 10 4.78 -12.41 23.74
C LEU A 10 3.59 -13.36 23.87
N LEU A 11 2.85 -13.56 22.77
CA LEU A 11 1.68 -14.44 22.75
C LEU A 11 2.05 -15.91 22.99
N THR A 12 3.16 -16.39 22.40
CA THR A 12 3.60 -17.78 22.60
C THR A 12 4.06 -18.02 24.04
N LEU A 13 4.86 -17.11 24.61
CA LEU A 13 5.32 -17.21 26.00
C LEU A 13 4.16 -17.18 27.00
N THR A 14 3.25 -16.20 26.86
CA THR A 14 2.06 -16.09 27.73
C THR A 14 1.18 -17.34 27.64
N SER A 15 0.94 -17.87 26.43
CA SER A 15 0.11 -19.05 26.23
C SER A 15 0.68 -20.28 26.93
N TRP A 16 1.99 -20.53 26.81
CA TRP A 16 2.62 -21.66 27.49
C TRP A 16 2.69 -21.49 28.99
N GLN A 17 2.86 -20.25 29.49
CA GLN A 17 2.78 -19.99 30.92
C GLN A 17 1.39 -20.33 31.48
N ILE A 18 0.32 -19.89 30.80
CA ILE A 18 -1.06 -20.21 31.19
C ILE A 18 -1.28 -21.74 31.15
N SER A 19 -0.83 -22.40 30.08
CA SER A 19 -0.92 -23.86 29.95
C SER A 19 -0.23 -24.60 31.11
N GLY A 20 0.96 -24.17 31.50
CA GLY A 20 1.68 -24.72 32.65
C GLY A 20 0.92 -24.57 33.97
N LYS A 21 0.26 -23.42 34.19
CA LYS A 21 -0.58 -23.21 35.38
C LYS A 21 -1.85 -24.08 35.34
N ILE A 22 -2.48 -24.25 34.18
CA ILE A 22 -3.64 -25.15 34.02
C ILE A 22 -3.23 -26.59 34.35
N PHE A 23 -2.09 -27.06 33.85
CA PHE A 23 -1.57 -28.39 34.21
C PHE A 23 -1.38 -28.54 35.72
N MET A 24 -0.80 -27.54 36.38
CA MET A 24 -0.62 -27.55 37.83
C MET A 24 -1.96 -27.70 38.57
N ILE A 25 -3.00 -26.97 38.15
CA ILE A 25 -4.35 -27.08 38.73
C ILE A 25 -4.94 -28.48 38.49
N LEU A 26 -4.84 -29.01 37.26
CA LEU A 26 -5.34 -30.36 36.93
C LEU A 26 -4.64 -31.45 37.74
N ASN A 27 -3.35 -31.30 38.00
CA ASN A 27 -2.58 -32.24 38.79
C ASN A 27 -2.94 -32.15 40.28
N GLN A 28 -3.03 -30.94 40.84
CA GLN A 28 -3.38 -30.72 42.25
C GLN A 28 -4.81 -31.16 42.60
N THR A 29 -5.75 -30.99 41.68
CA THR A 29 -7.14 -31.44 41.85
C THR A 29 -7.33 -32.94 41.62
N GLY A 30 -6.29 -33.66 41.15
CA GLY A 30 -6.38 -35.08 40.83
C GLY A 30 -7.19 -35.38 39.57
N LEU A 31 -7.56 -34.36 38.77
CA LEU A 31 -8.36 -34.55 37.55
C LEU A 31 -7.64 -35.42 36.51
N ILE A 32 -6.31 -35.36 36.43
CA ILE A 32 -5.53 -36.24 35.54
C ILE A 32 -5.70 -37.71 35.93
N VAL A 33 -5.59 -37.99 37.24
CA VAL A 33 -5.77 -39.36 37.77
C VAL A 33 -7.21 -39.82 37.56
N PHE A 34 -8.18 -38.93 37.76
CA PHE A 34 -9.59 -39.23 37.48
C PHE A 34 -9.79 -39.64 36.02
N MET A 35 -9.20 -38.93 35.06
CA MET A 35 -9.29 -39.29 33.64
C MET A 35 -8.65 -40.65 33.34
N LEU A 36 -7.53 -41.00 33.98
CA LEU A 36 -6.95 -42.34 33.86
C LEU A 36 -7.85 -43.43 34.47
N ALA A 37 -8.52 -43.15 35.59
CA ALA A 37 -9.47 -44.06 36.19
C ALA A 37 -10.67 -44.32 35.27
N VAL A 38 -11.17 -43.29 34.57
CA VAL A 38 -12.25 -43.44 33.57
C VAL A 38 -11.84 -44.43 32.48
N ILE A 39 -10.59 -44.41 32.01
CA ILE A 39 -10.10 -45.39 31.01
C ILE A 39 -10.16 -46.82 31.56
N VAL A 40 -9.77 -47.02 32.82
CA VAL A 40 -9.87 -48.34 33.47
C VAL A 40 -11.32 -48.80 33.55
N PHE A 41 -12.23 -47.92 33.97
CA PHE A 41 -13.66 -48.24 34.03
C PHE A 41 -14.25 -48.55 32.64
N GLN A 42 -13.82 -47.85 31.59
CA GLN A 42 -14.23 -48.15 30.22
C GLN A 42 -13.80 -49.57 29.81
N VAL A 43 -12.54 -49.96 30.08
CA VAL A 43 -12.07 -51.32 29.77
C VAL A 43 -12.85 -52.37 30.55
N TRP A 44 -13.15 -52.13 31.82
CA TRP A 44 -13.93 -53.06 32.63
C TRP A 44 -15.36 -53.21 32.09
N PHE A 45 -15.98 -52.11 31.67
CA PHE A 45 -17.31 -52.14 31.08
C PHE A 45 -17.31 -52.88 29.73
N ASP A 46 -16.33 -52.62 28.88
CA ASP A 46 -16.16 -53.31 27.58
C ASP A 46 -16.07 -54.83 27.79
N VAL A 47 -15.20 -55.30 28.70
CA VAL A 47 -15.01 -56.74 28.97
C VAL A 47 -16.22 -57.37 29.68
N ALA A 48 -16.97 -56.59 30.47
CA ALA A 48 -18.19 -57.08 31.10
C ALA A 48 -19.32 -57.35 30.09
N GLN A 49 -19.34 -56.63 28.96
CA GLN A 49 -20.32 -56.83 27.89
C GLN A 49 -19.98 -57.99 26.95
N GLU A 50 -18.74 -58.45 26.93
CA GLU A 50 -18.29 -59.56 26.09
C GLU A 50 -18.90 -60.90 26.56
N GLY A 51 -19.22 -61.78 25.60
CA GLY A 51 -19.86 -63.09 25.84
C GLY A 51 -18.94 -64.10 26.54
N GLU A 52 -19.45 -65.29 26.88
CA GLU A 52 -18.64 -66.35 27.51
C GLU A 52 -17.61 -67.01 26.57
N ASP A 53 -17.70 -66.76 25.26
CA ASP A 53 -16.85 -67.36 24.22
C ASP A 53 -15.40 -66.82 24.20
N GLU A 54 -15.12 -65.70 24.89
CA GLU A 54 -13.81 -65.03 24.93
C GLU A 54 -12.82 -65.63 25.95
N GLY A 55 -13.22 -66.68 26.68
CA GLY A 55 -12.35 -67.35 27.65
C GLY A 55 -12.15 -66.59 28.97
N ASN A 56 -10.92 -66.56 29.51
CA ASN A 56 -10.66 -65.95 30.82
C ASN A 56 -10.70 -64.41 30.77
N LYS A 57 -11.86 -63.85 31.09
CA LYS A 57 -12.15 -62.41 31.13
C LYS A 57 -11.23 -61.60 32.06
N GLY A 58 -10.68 -62.21 33.11
CA GLY A 58 -9.77 -61.55 34.04
C GLY A 58 -8.40 -61.26 33.41
N LEU A 59 -7.86 -62.21 32.67
CA LEU A 59 -6.58 -62.01 31.97
C LEU A 59 -6.74 -61.04 30.79
N LEU A 60 -7.87 -61.13 30.08
CA LEU A 60 -8.18 -60.25 28.97
C LEU A 60 -8.33 -58.78 29.41
N SER A 61 -9.05 -58.51 30.50
CA SER A 61 -9.21 -57.15 31.02
C SER A 61 -7.90 -56.56 31.52
N MET A 62 -7.03 -57.37 32.14
CA MET A 62 -5.74 -56.93 32.62
C MET A 62 -4.82 -56.50 31.46
N ASN A 63 -4.64 -57.37 30.46
CA ASN A 63 -3.83 -57.07 29.28
C ASN A 63 -4.35 -55.83 28.52
N ARG A 64 -5.68 -55.69 28.38
CA ARG A 64 -6.28 -54.54 27.70
C ARG A 64 -6.13 -53.25 28.49
N THR A 65 -6.25 -53.32 29.81
CA THR A 65 -6.02 -52.17 30.70
C THR A 65 -4.56 -51.74 30.64
N GLU A 66 -3.62 -52.68 30.67
CA GLU A 66 -2.19 -52.40 30.58
C GLU A 66 -1.86 -51.62 29.29
N VAL A 67 -2.30 -52.10 28.13
CA VAL A 67 -2.05 -51.44 26.85
C VAL A 67 -2.69 -50.05 26.78
N LYS A 68 -3.96 -49.91 27.17
CA LYS A 68 -4.65 -48.61 27.14
C LYS A 68 -4.00 -47.62 28.13
N LEU A 69 -3.61 -48.06 29.31
CA LEU A 69 -3.01 -47.21 30.34
C LEU A 69 -1.56 -46.83 30.00
N MET A 70 -0.80 -47.73 29.36
CA MET A 70 0.52 -47.44 28.82
C MET A 70 0.44 -46.38 27.70
N LEU A 71 -0.50 -46.52 26.77
CA LEU A 71 -0.72 -45.54 25.70
C LEU A 71 -1.15 -44.17 26.28
N ALA A 72 -2.11 -44.17 27.20
CA ALA A 72 -2.57 -42.95 27.86
C ALA A 72 -1.46 -42.27 28.67
N GLY A 73 -0.61 -43.06 29.35
CA GLY A 73 0.56 -42.57 30.05
C GLY A 73 1.58 -41.91 29.11
N LEU A 74 1.83 -42.52 27.95
CA LEU A 74 2.71 -41.96 26.93
C LEU A 74 2.16 -40.64 26.38
N VAL A 75 0.87 -40.58 26.05
CA VAL A 75 0.21 -39.34 25.59
C VAL A 75 0.29 -38.26 26.67
N CYS A 76 0.03 -38.60 27.93
CA CYS A 76 0.12 -37.65 29.03
C CYS A 76 1.56 -37.10 29.15
N PHE A 77 2.55 -37.98 29.16
CA PHE A 77 3.96 -37.59 29.26
C PHE A 77 4.43 -36.69 28.11
N PHE A 78 4.09 -37.02 26.87
CA PHE A 78 4.57 -36.28 25.70
C PHE A 78 3.77 -35.01 25.39
N ALA A 79 2.45 -35.02 25.59
CA ALA A 79 1.55 -33.96 25.12
C ALA A 79 0.95 -33.10 26.23
N VAL A 80 0.94 -33.56 27.48
CA VAL A 80 0.26 -32.86 28.59
C VAL A 80 1.27 -32.31 29.61
N ILE A 81 2.30 -33.08 29.98
CA ILE A 81 3.26 -32.64 31.00
C ILE A 81 4.24 -31.60 30.40
N PRO A 82 4.33 -30.38 30.95
CA PRO A 82 5.23 -29.35 30.46
C PRO A 82 6.65 -29.56 31.01
N LEU A 83 7.46 -30.37 30.31
CA LEU A 83 8.82 -30.71 30.74
C LEU A 83 9.91 -29.90 30.04
N TYR A 84 9.66 -29.39 28.84
CA TYR A 84 10.70 -28.79 28.00
C TYR A 84 10.74 -27.27 28.19
N PRO A 85 11.88 -26.67 28.55
CA PRO A 85 12.00 -25.21 28.65
C PRO A 85 11.87 -24.58 27.27
N VAL A 86 10.97 -23.62 27.14
CA VAL A 86 10.74 -22.90 25.88
C VAL A 86 11.77 -21.79 25.75
N ASN A 87 12.64 -21.89 24.75
CA ASN A 87 13.35 -20.73 24.21
C ASN A 87 12.65 -20.29 22.93
N VAL A 88 12.30 -19.00 22.83
CA VAL A 88 11.64 -18.42 21.66
C VAL A 88 12.66 -17.56 20.94
N ASN A 89 13.07 -18.02 19.75
CA ASN A 89 13.97 -17.25 18.89
C ASN A 89 13.13 -16.61 17.78
N THR A 90 13.42 -15.35 17.47
CA THR A 90 12.87 -14.71 16.28
C THR A 90 13.65 -15.15 15.05
N LEU A 91 12.98 -15.26 13.90
CA LEU A 91 13.68 -15.49 12.64
C LEU A 91 14.44 -14.23 12.23
N VAL A 92 15.72 -14.40 11.93
CA VAL A 92 16.50 -13.39 11.22
C VAL A 92 16.17 -13.51 9.74
N MET A 93 15.46 -12.52 9.22
CA MET A 93 15.14 -12.44 7.80
C MET A 93 16.33 -11.82 7.04
N ASP A 94 16.62 -12.34 5.84
CA ASP A 94 17.70 -11.82 5.00
C ASP A 94 17.29 -10.50 4.33
N GLN A 95 17.92 -9.42 4.75
CA GLN A 95 17.66 -8.06 4.26
C GLN A 95 17.88 -7.93 2.75
N ASN A 96 18.92 -8.58 2.20
CA ASN A 96 19.23 -8.50 0.78
C ASN A 96 18.16 -9.19 -0.06
N ALA A 97 17.63 -10.32 0.43
CA ALA A 97 16.54 -11.02 -0.23
C ALA A 97 15.26 -10.16 -0.20
N SER A 98 14.93 -9.56 0.94
CA SER A 98 13.77 -8.69 1.11
C SER A 98 13.82 -7.41 0.25
N GLU A 99 15.00 -6.78 0.13
CA GLU A 99 15.22 -5.66 -0.78
C GLU A 99 14.99 -6.05 -2.24
N SER A 100 15.44 -7.24 -2.66
CA SER A 100 15.16 -7.75 -4.01
C SER A 100 13.66 -7.96 -4.26
N CYS A 101 12.90 -8.22 -3.20
CA CYS A 101 11.45 -8.41 -3.22
C CYS A 101 10.66 -7.10 -3.07
N GLY A 102 11.33 -5.95 -2.98
CA GLY A 102 10.70 -4.63 -2.80
C GLY A 102 9.95 -4.48 -1.47
N VAL A 103 10.25 -5.32 -0.47
CA VAL A 103 9.66 -5.23 0.87
C VAL A 103 10.73 -4.80 1.86
N GLY A 104 10.60 -3.59 2.39
CA GLY A 104 11.43 -3.13 3.49
C GLY A 104 11.07 -3.88 4.76
N ILE A 105 11.89 -4.86 5.15
CA ILE A 105 11.82 -5.42 6.49
C ILE A 105 12.58 -4.48 7.43
N SER A 106 11.98 -4.15 8.58
CA SER A 106 12.74 -3.56 9.68
C SER A 106 13.82 -4.55 10.08
N SER A 107 15.07 -4.09 10.30
CA SER A 107 16.20 -4.91 10.76
C SER A 107 15.98 -5.35 12.22
N GLY A 108 14.84 -5.96 12.51
CA GLY A 108 14.47 -6.50 13.78
C GLY A 108 14.96 -7.94 13.89
N ALA A 109 16.26 -8.16 13.72
CA ALA A 109 16.91 -9.31 14.35
C ALA A 109 16.79 -9.08 15.85
N THR A 110 15.62 -9.38 16.40
CA THR A 110 15.38 -9.30 17.82
C THR A 110 15.94 -10.61 18.34
N ASP A 111 17.26 -10.65 18.48
CA ASP A 111 17.97 -11.73 19.17
C ASP A 111 17.61 -11.63 20.65
N SER A 112 16.37 -11.98 20.91
CA SER A 112 15.74 -11.94 22.20
C SER A 112 15.55 -13.40 22.53
N ASP A 113 16.61 -14.02 23.08
CA ASP A 113 16.54 -15.27 23.85
C ASP A 113 15.59 -15.01 25.04
N GLN A 114 14.30 -14.96 24.76
CA GLN A 114 13.24 -14.68 25.72
C GLN A 114 12.69 -16.03 26.17
N SER A 115 13.29 -16.56 27.23
CA SER A 115 12.87 -17.81 27.86
C SER A 115 12.06 -17.60 29.15
N SER A 116 11.91 -16.35 29.59
CA SER A 116 11.22 -16.01 30.83
C SER A 116 10.16 -14.94 30.62
N LEU A 117 8.99 -15.12 31.26
CA LEU A 117 7.97 -14.08 31.37
C LEU A 117 7.80 -13.73 32.86
N ASN A 118 7.97 -12.46 33.22
CA ASN A 118 7.97 -11.98 34.61
C ASN A 118 8.95 -12.75 35.54
N GLY A 119 10.11 -13.18 35.02
CA GLY A 119 11.14 -13.90 35.78
C GLY A 119 10.87 -15.40 36.02
N GLU A 120 9.78 -15.95 35.49
CA GLU A 120 9.49 -17.39 35.54
C GLU A 120 9.84 -18.07 34.20
N LEU A 121 10.56 -19.19 34.27
CA LEU A 121 10.89 -20.02 33.10
C LEU A 121 9.64 -20.72 32.56
N VAL A 122 9.36 -20.51 31.27
CA VAL A 122 8.19 -21.07 30.60
C VAL A 122 8.50 -22.47 30.08
N HIS A 123 7.64 -23.45 30.40
CA HIS A 123 7.80 -24.84 29.98
C HIS A 123 6.61 -25.27 29.10
N ALA A 124 6.87 -26.14 28.12
CA ALA A 124 5.87 -26.70 27.23
C ALA A 124 6.05 -28.22 27.07
N PRO A 125 4.97 -28.95 26.70
CA PRO A 125 5.08 -30.37 26.39
C PRO A 125 5.86 -30.60 25.09
N ILE A 126 6.66 -31.66 25.06
CA ILE A 126 7.59 -31.98 23.97
C ILE A 126 6.86 -32.12 22.63
N TRP A 127 5.69 -32.77 22.63
CA TRP A 127 4.88 -32.96 21.43
C TRP A 127 4.56 -31.64 20.72
N TRP A 128 4.11 -30.64 21.48
CA TRP A 128 3.70 -29.36 20.91
C TRP A 128 4.89 -28.51 20.47
N VAL A 129 6.00 -28.58 21.19
CA VAL A 129 7.26 -27.93 20.77
C VAL A 129 7.72 -28.47 19.42
N LEU A 130 7.65 -29.80 19.23
CA LEU A 130 7.99 -30.46 17.98
C LEU A 130 7.06 -30.01 16.84
N TRP A 131 5.74 -30.11 17.04
CA TRP A 131 4.78 -29.74 16.00
C TRP A 131 4.82 -28.27 15.63
N HIS A 132 5.00 -27.39 16.61
CA HIS A 132 5.16 -25.98 16.34
C HIS A 132 6.39 -25.72 15.48
N SER A 133 7.51 -26.37 15.77
CA SER A 133 8.75 -26.21 15.00
C SER A 133 8.59 -26.72 13.56
N ILE A 134 7.92 -27.86 13.37
CA ILE A 134 7.60 -28.39 12.04
C ILE A 134 6.66 -27.45 11.27
N SER A 135 5.59 -26.97 11.92
CA SER A 135 4.60 -26.08 11.31
C SER A 135 5.22 -24.77 10.84
N GLN A 136 6.03 -24.15 11.71
CA GLN A 136 6.75 -22.92 11.38
C GLN A 136 7.81 -23.15 10.29
N GLY A 137 8.55 -24.26 10.38
CA GLY A 137 9.53 -24.63 9.36
C GLY A 137 8.90 -24.82 7.98
N LEU A 138 7.77 -25.53 7.90
CA LEU A 138 7.06 -25.75 6.64
C LEU A 138 6.48 -24.45 6.08
N THR A 139 5.88 -23.62 6.95
CA THR A 139 5.30 -22.34 6.55
C THR A 139 6.36 -21.40 6.00
N ASN A 140 7.49 -21.27 6.69
CA ASN A 140 8.57 -20.39 6.25
C ASN A 140 9.26 -20.93 4.99
N ALA A 141 9.41 -22.25 4.85
CA ALA A 141 9.90 -22.87 3.62
C ALA A 141 8.95 -22.58 2.44
N ALA A 142 7.64 -22.71 2.63
CA ALA A 142 6.65 -22.40 1.61
C ALA A 142 6.71 -20.92 1.21
N VAL A 143 6.76 -20.00 2.16
CA VAL A 143 6.88 -18.56 1.89
C VAL A 143 8.17 -18.25 1.14
N SER A 144 9.31 -18.86 1.53
CA SER A 144 10.59 -18.66 0.83
C SER A 144 10.62 -19.22 -0.60
N SER A 145 9.72 -20.14 -0.94
CA SER A 145 9.61 -20.70 -2.28
C SER A 145 8.78 -19.85 -3.23
N VAL A 146 8.05 -18.86 -2.71
CA VAL A 146 7.28 -17.93 -3.54
C VAL A 146 8.27 -17.01 -4.25
N PRO A 147 8.31 -16.99 -5.60
CA PRO A 147 9.18 -16.09 -6.32
C PRO A 147 8.74 -14.65 -6.04
N CYS A 148 9.68 -13.83 -5.55
CA CYS A 148 9.46 -12.41 -5.41
C CYS A 148 9.31 -11.76 -6.78
N HIS A 149 8.08 -11.63 -7.25
CA HIS A 149 7.76 -10.66 -8.28
C HIS A 149 7.51 -9.32 -7.59
N TYR A 150 7.98 -8.24 -8.22
CA TYR A 150 7.56 -6.90 -7.85
C TYR A 150 6.02 -6.89 -7.84
N ASP A 151 5.43 -6.59 -6.69
CA ASP A 151 3.97 -6.60 -6.54
C ASP A 151 3.40 -5.35 -7.22
N VAL A 152 3.32 -5.44 -8.54
CA VAL A 152 2.74 -4.42 -9.42
C VAL A 152 1.35 -4.06 -8.93
N GLU A 153 0.57 -5.04 -8.49
CA GLU A 153 -0.80 -4.82 -8.04
C GLU A 153 -0.84 -3.92 -6.80
N ARG A 154 0.06 -4.13 -5.82
CA ARG A 154 0.17 -3.24 -4.65
C ARG A 154 0.65 -1.85 -5.03
N SER A 155 1.66 -1.73 -5.90
CA SER A 155 2.16 -0.41 -6.33
C SER A 155 1.08 0.35 -7.13
N MET A 156 0.34 -0.34 -7.98
CA MET A 156 -0.79 0.24 -8.72
C MET A 156 -1.97 0.59 -7.80
N LEU A 157 -2.24 -0.22 -6.78
CA LEU A 157 -3.25 0.09 -5.77
C LEU A 157 -2.86 1.32 -4.95
N LYS A 158 -1.61 1.40 -4.47
CA LYS A 158 -1.07 2.61 -3.81
C LYS A 158 -1.23 3.83 -4.72
N LEU A 159 -0.90 3.70 -6.01
CA LEU A 159 -1.04 4.76 -7.02
C LEU A 159 -2.51 5.20 -7.25
N SER A 160 -3.48 4.27 -7.14
CA SER A 160 -4.92 4.57 -7.22
C SER A 160 -5.49 5.27 -5.98
N GLN A 161 -4.82 5.12 -4.83
CA GLN A 161 -5.28 5.68 -3.54
C GLN A 161 -4.67 7.06 -3.24
N ILE A 162 -3.81 7.58 -4.11
CA ILE A 162 -3.22 8.91 -3.91
C ILE A 162 -4.28 9.98 -4.16
N ASP A 163 -4.45 10.86 -3.16
CA ASP A 163 -5.32 12.03 -3.22
C ASP A 163 -4.63 13.27 -2.61
N ILE A 164 -5.15 14.45 -2.95
CA ILE A 164 -4.74 15.74 -2.39
C ILE A 164 -5.33 15.88 -0.98
N GLN A 165 -4.49 15.59 0.02
CA GLN A 165 -4.87 15.70 1.43
C GLN A 165 -5.10 17.15 1.89
N SER A 166 -4.39 18.12 1.30
CA SER A 166 -4.51 19.54 1.67
C SER A 166 -5.77 20.17 1.06
N GLU A 167 -6.69 20.65 1.92
CA GLU A 167 -7.90 21.38 1.49
C GLU A 167 -7.54 22.66 0.71
N GLN A 168 -6.50 23.38 1.13
CA GLN A 168 -6.08 24.62 0.47
C GLN A 168 -5.60 24.36 -0.97
N LEU A 169 -4.78 23.32 -1.14
CA LEU A 169 -4.23 22.96 -2.45
C LEU A 169 -5.31 22.41 -3.38
N ARG A 170 -6.28 21.68 -2.81
CA ARG A 170 -7.45 21.19 -3.55
C ARG A 170 -8.34 22.34 -4.04
N GLN A 171 -8.62 23.32 -3.18
CA GLN A 171 -9.39 24.51 -3.56
C GLN A 171 -8.67 25.30 -4.65
N GLU A 172 -7.36 25.51 -4.51
CA GLU A 172 -6.56 26.20 -5.51
C GLU A 172 -6.56 25.46 -6.86
N THR A 173 -6.46 24.13 -6.83
CA THR A 173 -6.55 23.30 -8.04
C THR A 173 -7.91 23.43 -8.71
N GLN A 174 -8.99 23.46 -7.93
CA GLN A 174 -10.34 23.70 -8.45
C GLN A 174 -10.46 25.11 -9.06
N ASP A 175 -9.95 26.13 -8.38
CA ASP A 175 -9.95 27.50 -8.86
C ASP A 175 -9.18 27.62 -10.19
N PHE A 176 -8.04 26.96 -10.32
CA PHE A 176 -7.27 26.91 -11.56
C PHE A 176 -8.06 26.24 -12.69
N TYR A 177 -8.71 25.12 -12.38
CA TYR A 177 -9.54 24.40 -13.36
C TYR A 177 -10.72 25.23 -13.87
N GLU A 178 -11.40 25.95 -12.98
CA GLU A 178 -12.53 26.79 -13.33
C GLU A 178 -12.10 28.02 -14.13
N GLN A 179 -11.03 28.70 -13.71
CA GLN A 179 -10.61 29.97 -14.29
C GLN A 179 -9.78 29.80 -15.57
N CYS A 180 -8.89 28.82 -15.60
CA CYS A 180 -7.93 28.62 -16.68
C CYS A 180 -8.35 27.47 -17.60
N TYR A 181 -8.37 26.23 -17.10
CA TYR A 181 -8.57 25.05 -17.96
C TYR A 181 -9.93 25.02 -18.66
N THR A 182 -11.02 25.22 -17.92
CA THR A 182 -12.37 25.17 -18.49
C THR A 182 -12.54 26.23 -19.57
N ARG A 183 -12.00 27.44 -19.34
CA ARG A 183 -12.03 28.54 -20.30
C ARG A 183 -11.20 28.23 -21.54
N ALA A 184 -9.95 27.78 -21.36
CA ALA A 184 -9.06 27.39 -22.44
C ALA A 184 -9.72 26.30 -23.31
N ARG A 185 -10.30 25.28 -22.70
CA ARG A 185 -10.99 24.18 -23.41
C ARG A 185 -12.24 24.65 -24.16
N LEU A 186 -13.01 25.57 -23.58
CA LEU A 186 -14.16 26.18 -24.25
C LEU A 186 -13.73 27.00 -25.47
N MET A 187 -12.70 27.84 -25.33
CA MET A 187 -12.14 28.62 -26.43
C MET A 187 -11.55 27.73 -27.51
N MET A 188 -10.83 26.67 -27.12
CA MET A 188 -10.27 25.67 -28.03
C MET A 188 -11.36 24.98 -28.85
N LYS A 189 -12.47 24.58 -28.22
CA LYS A 189 -13.63 24.00 -28.92
C LYS A 189 -14.26 24.98 -29.92
N ALA A 190 -14.32 26.27 -29.58
CA ALA A 190 -14.80 27.31 -30.48
C ALA A 190 -13.82 27.58 -31.63
N ALA A 191 -12.52 27.51 -31.38
CA ALA A 191 -11.46 27.74 -32.35
C ALA A 191 -11.29 26.56 -33.32
N ALA A 192 -11.46 25.32 -32.85
CA ALA A 192 -11.46 24.10 -33.68
C ALA A 192 -12.55 24.14 -34.76
N ARG A 193 -13.75 24.62 -34.43
CA ARG A 193 -14.84 24.83 -35.42
C ARG A 193 -14.49 25.83 -36.52
N LYS A 194 -13.52 26.71 -36.26
CA LYS A 194 -13.06 27.73 -37.19
C LYS A 194 -11.69 27.39 -37.78
N GLU A 195 -11.26 26.13 -37.67
CA GLU A 195 -10.00 25.59 -38.21
C GLU A 195 -8.75 26.35 -37.71
N ARG A 196 -8.80 26.94 -36.51
CA ARG A 196 -7.66 27.62 -35.87
C ARG A 196 -6.86 26.72 -34.92
N VAL A 197 -7.29 25.47 -34.78
CA VAL A 197 -6.70 24.42 -33.94
C VAL A 197 -6.75 23.13 -34.74
N THR A 198 -5.65 22.39 -34.82
CA THR A 198 -5.62 21.14 -35.58
C THR A 198 -6.39 20.04 -34.84
N GLN A 199 -6.89 19.03 -35.58
CA GLN A 199 -7.57 17.90 -34.95
C GLN A 199 -6.65 17.14 -33.99
N ASN A 200 -5.36 17.02 -34.34
CA ASN A 200 -4.36 16.37 -33.48
C ASN A 200 -4.18 17.13 -32.15
N ASP A 201 -4.07 18.46 -32.19
CA ASP A 201 -3.96 19.27 -30.98
C ASP A 201 -5.20 19.14 -30.09
N PHE A 202 -6.39 19.16 -30.70
CA PHE A 202 -7.66 18.97 -30.00
C PHE A 202 -7.74 17.62 -29.29
N ASP A 203 -7.32 16.57 -29.99
CA ASP A 203 -7.33 15.20 -29.50
C ASP A 203 -6.24 14.90 -28.46
N ASN A 204 -5.17 15.71 -28.38
CA ASN A 204 -4.08 15.55 -27.41
C ASN A 204 -4.27 16.42 -26.15
N ALA A 205 -5.07 17.48 -26.23
CA ALA A 205 -5.31 18.42 -25.13
C ALA A 205 -6.32 17.89 -24.08
N ASN A 206 -6.06 16.71 -23.49
CA ASN A 206 -7.04 16.01 -22.67
C ASN A 206 -6.86 16.16 -21.15
N TRP A 207 -5.84 16.88 -20.70
CA TRP A 207 -5.59 17.11 -19.29
C TRP A 207 -5.08 18.53 -19.02
N ILE A 208 -5.17 18.94 -17.76
CA ILE A 208 -4.96 20.31 -17.30
C ILE A 208 -3.55 20.88 -17.57
N GLY A 209 -2.49 20.10 -17.41
CA GLY A 209 -1.13 20.51 -17.77
C GLY A 209 -0.70 20.07 -19.17
N GLY A 210 -1.65 19.85 -20.08
CA GLY A 210 -1.35 19.42 -21.45
C GLY A 210 -0.40 20.38 -22.16
N SER A 211 0.53 19.82 -22.94
CA SER A 211 1.53 20.57 -23.73
C SER A 211 0.91 21.64 -24.63
N TYR A 212 -0.28 21.38 -25.18
CA TYR A 212 -1.04 22.37 -25.95
C TYR A 212 -1.41 23.61 -25.11
N PHE A 213 -1.92 23.43 -23.89
CA PHE A 213 -2.35 24.56 -23.06
C PHE A 213 -1.17 25.37 -22.55
N LEU A 214 -0.04 24.73 -22.26
CA LEU A 214 1.19 25.39 -21.84
C LEU A 214 2.00 25.98 -23.00
N GLY A 215 1.67 25.62 -24.24
CA GLY A 215 2.28 26.17 -25.44
C GLY A 215 1.71 27.52 -25.85
N TYR A 216 2.04 27.91 -27.08
CA TYR A 216 1.61 29.17 -27.68
C TYR A 216 0.84 28.91 -28.98
N ASN A 217 -0.32 29.54 -29.14
CA ASN A 217 -1.06 29.57 -30.41
C ASN A 217 -1.30 31.01 -30.86
N LEU A 218 -0.49 31.50 -31.80
CA LEU A 218 -0.59 32.86 -32.35
C LEU A 218 -1.93 33.14 -33.04
N THR A 219 -2.55 32.12 -33.60
CA THR A 219 -3.82 32.24 -34.35
C THR A 219 -5.03 32.34 -33.42
N ALA A 220 -4.89 31.85 -32.19
CA ALA A 220 -5.95 31.81 -31.19
C ALA A 220 -5.34 31.80 -29.75
N PRO A 221 -4.80 32.93 -29.26
CA PRO A 221 -4.07 32.99 -27.99
C PRO A 221 -4.92 32.57 -26.79
N GLU A 222 -6.21 32.91 -26.80
CA GLU A 222 -7.22 32.58 -25.79
C GLU A 222 -7.47 31.06 -25.61
N THR A 223 -6.89 30.22 -26.47
CA THR A 223 -6.98 28.75 -26.37
C THR A 223 -5.88 28.14 -25.50
N THR A 224 -4.86 28.93 -25.17
CA THR A 224 -3.68 28.54 -24.39
C THR A 224 -3.57 29.36 -23.12
N TYR A 225 -2.83 28.89 -22.13
CA TYR A 225 -2.67 29.54 -20.84
C TYR A 225 -1.90 30.86 -20.91
N ASN A 226 -1.03 31.01 -21.89
CA ASN A 226 -0.36 32.28 -22.15
C ASN A 226 -1.33 33.41 -22.52
N GLY A 227 -2.45 33.10 -23.16
CA GLY A 227 -3.45 34.09 -23.54
C GLY A 227 -4.53 34.34 -22.49
N LEU A 228 -4.47 33.66 -21.34
CA LEU A 228 -5.52 33.69 -20.33
C LEU A 228 -4.99 34.18 -18.99
N GLN A 229 -5.78 35.01 -18.32
CA GLN A 229 -5.49 35.54 -17.00
C GLN A 229 -6.56 35.13 -16.00
N ALA A 230 -6.17 34.90 -14.74
CA ALA A 230 -7.10 34.67 -13.65
C ALA A 230 -8.05 35.88 -13.45
N GLU A 231 -9.34 35.62 -13.26
CA GLU A 231 -10.34 36.67 -13.04
C GLU A 231 -10.71 36.86 -11.57
N LYS A 232 -10.47 35.83 -10.76
CA LYS A 232 -10.63 35.86 -9.31
C LYS A 232 -9.26 35.86 -8.66
N ILE A 233 -9.25 36.29 -7.41
CA ILE A 233 -8.03 36.38 -6.59
C ILE A 233 -7.43 34.98 -6.45
N VAL A 234 -6.13 34.86 -6.72
CA VAL A 234 -5.34 33.65 -6.45
C VAL A 234 -4.57 33.85 -5.16
N PHE A 235 -4.87 33.03 -4.16
CA PHE A 235 -4.14 33.04 -2.89
C PHE A 235 -2.73 32.44 -3.09
N ASN A 236 -1.75 32.94 -2.34
CA ASN A 236 -0.34 32.51 -2.40
C ASN A 236 0.45 32.87 -3.68
N PHE A 237 -0.07 33.78 -4.51
CA PHE A 237 0.66 34.32 -5.66
C PHE A 237 1.16 35.75 -5.38
N PRO A 238 2.42 36.11 -5.73
CA PRO A 238 2.94 37.46 -5.49
C PRO A 238 2.23 38.51 -6.37
N TYR A 239 1.80 39.59 -5.74
CA TYR A 239 1.21 40.73 -6.41
C TYR A 239 2.23 41.43 -7.33
N ASN A 240 1.80 41.78 -8.53
CA ASN A 240 2.53 42.58 -9.49
C ASN A 240 1.59 43.65 -10.04
N SER A 241 1.90 44.93 -9.80
CA SER A 241 1.07 46.06 -10.22
C SER A 241 0.84 46.13 -11.73
N GLU A 242 1.82 45.76 -12.56
CA GLU A 242 1.68 45.83 -14.02
C GLU A 242 0.65 44.81 -14.55
N ARG A 243 0.55 43.66 -13.89
CA ARG A 243 -0.33 42.56 -14.27
C ARG A 243 -1.69 42.63 -13.59
N ASP A 244 -1.71 42.94 -12.30
CA ASP A 244 -2.87 42.77 -11.43
C ASP A 244 -3.77 44.01 -11.40
N ASP A 245 -3.20 45.22 -11.52
CA ASP A 245 -3.98 46.47 -11.47
C ASP A 245 -5.01 46.60 -12.60
N PRO A 246 -4.69 46.26 -13.88
CA PRO A 246 -5.66 46.33 -14.97
C PRO A 246 -6.88 45.43 -14.74
N VAL A 247 -6.68 44.26 -14.13
CA VAL A 247 -7.78 43.33 -13.80
C VAL A 247 -8.64 43.91 -12.69
N GLN A 248 -8.02 44.44 -11.64
CA GLN A 248 -8.75 45.07 -10.55
C GLN A 248 -9.54 46.30 -11.02
N GLN A 249 -8.99 47.11 -11.91
CA GLN A 249 -9.70 48.27 -12.48
C GLN A 249 -10.85 47.85 -13.42
N LYS A 250 -10.72 46.72 -14.11
CA LYS A 250 -11.76 46.18 -15.00
C LYS A 250 -12.96 45.63 -14.23
N TYR A 251 -12.72 44.91 -13.12
CA TYR A 251 -13.77 44.19 -12.39
C TYR A 251 -14.18 44.84 -11.04
N ARG A 252 -13.36 45.74 -10.47
CA ARG A 252 -13.56 46.37 -9.15
C ARG A 252 -13.63 47.91 -9.30
N ARG A 253 -14.63 48.55 -8.69
CA ARG A 253 -14.77 50.03 -8.64
C ARG A 253 -14.19 50.67 -7.36
N THR A 254 -13.27 49.99 -6.69
CA THR A 254 -12.65 50.44 -5.42
C THR A 254 -11.15 50.63 -5.58
N ALA A 255 -10.47 51.12 -4.53
CA ALA A 255 -9.02 51.21 -4.48
C ALA A 255 -8.34 49.84 -4.76
N ILE A 256 -7.16 49.89 -5.37
CA ILE A 256 -6.31 48.74 -5.70
C ILE A 256 -5.93 48.02 -4.39
N ASP A 257 -6.15 46.72 -4.38
CA ASP A 257 -5.84 45.82 -3.27
C ASP A 257 -4.53 45.09 -3.58
N THR A 258 -3.44 45.50 -2.93
CA THR A 258 -2.10 44.93 -3.13
C THR A 258 -1.95 43.53 -2.54
N SER A 259 -2.98 42.99 -1.87
CA SER A 259 -3.01 41.61 -1.40
C SER A 259 -3.64 40.64 -2.41
N ALA A 260 -4.24 41.16 -3.49
CA ALA A 260 -4.94 40.39 -4.50
C ALA A 260 -4.10 40.24 -5.78
N ALA A 261 -3.70 39.01 -6.10
CA ALA A 261 -2.96 38.68 -7.31
C ALA A 261 -3.84 37.96 -8.35
N TYR A 262 -3.60 38.27 -9.63
CA TYR A 262 -4.31 37.77 -10.81
C TYR A 262 -3.29 37.30 -11.86
N PRO A 263 -2.58 36.18 -11.60
CA PRO A 263 -1.55 35.66 -12.50
C PRO A 263 -2.11 35.28 -13.87
N MET A 264 -1.22 35.25 -14.86
CA MET A 264 -1.49 34.54 -16.12
C MET A 264 -1.59 33.03 -15.82
N CYS A 265 -2.39 32.31 -16.60
CA CYS A 265 -2.64 30.89 -16.33
C CYS A 265 -1.38 30.03 -16.48
N ASP A 266 -0.46 30.40 -17.36
CA ASP A 266 0.83 29.73 -17.54
C ASP A 266 1.74 30.01 -16.33
N GLU A 267 1.80 31.27 -15.88
CA GLU A 267 2.49 31.66 -14.65
C GLU A 267 1.93 30.95 -13.41
N TRP A 268 0.61 30.79 -13.31
CA TRP A 268 -0.01 30.10 -12.17
C TRP A 268 0.33 28.60 -12.17
N TRP A 269 0.33 27.94 -13.33
CA TRP A 269 0.63 26.51 -13.45
C TRP A 269 2.12 26.19 -13.26
N ASP A 270 2.99 26.86 -14.04
CA ASP A 270 4.41 26.52 -14.21
C ASP A 270 5.36 27.68 -13.85
N SER A 271 5.00 28.57 -12.91
CA SER A 271 5.89 29.68 -12.53
C SER A 271 7.29 29.18 -12.12
N THR A 272 8.18 29.25 -13.10
CA THR A 272 9.63 29.10 -13.02
C THR A 272 10.32 30.46 -13.10
N GLN A 273 9.59 31.58 -13.24
CA GLN A 273 10.15 32.92 -13.32
C GLN A 273 9.35 33.98 -12.54
N GLY A 274 10.08 34.87 -11.86
CA GLY A 274 9.79 36.31 -11.93
C GLY A 274 9.42 37.08 -10.67
N GLY A 275 9.29 36.46 -9.48
CA GLY A 275 8.85 37.22 -8.29
C GLY A 275 9.25 36.69 -6.92
N ARG A 276 9.91 35.53 -6.85
CA ARG A 276 10.45 34.96 -5.61
C ARG A 276 11.95 35.22 -5.56
N SER A 277 12.43 35.97 -4.56
CA SER A 277 13.85 36.28 -4.31
C SER A 277 14.75 35.06 -4.11
N ASP A 278 14.14 33.88 -4.01
CA ASP A 278 14.66 32.57 -3.65
C ASP A 278 14.93 31.65 -4.85
N GLY A 279 14.52 32.03 -6.07
CA GLY A 279 14.82 31.27 -7.30
C GLY A 279 14.16 29.88 -7.38
N GLN A 280 13.24 29.56 -6.47
CA GLN A 280 12.53 28.28 -6.41
C GLN A 280 11.27 28.29 -7.29
N ARG A 281 10.97 27.13 -7.89
CA ARG A 281 9.72 26.90 -8.63
C ARG A 281 8.55 26.96 -7.65
N ALA A 282 7.52 27.76 -7.92
CA ALA A 282 6.40 27.95 -6.99
C ALA A 282 5.01 27.75 -7.64
N GLY A 283 4.98 27.33 -8.90
CA GLY A 283 3.74 27.04 -9.63
C GLY A 283 2.87 25.99 -8.94
N LEU A 284 1.59 25.99 -9.29
CA LEU A 284 0.62 25.00 -8.78
C LEU A 284 1.11 23.56 -9.02
N LEU A 285 1.72 23.29 -10.19
CA LEU A 285 2.28 21.99 -10.53
C LEU A 285 3.35 21.54 -9.51
N TRP A 286 4.27 22.43 -9.15
CA TRP A 286 5.35 22.12 -8.21
C TRP A 286 4.80 21.89 -6.79
N ARG A 287 3.83 22.69 -6.36
CA ARG A 287 3.18 22.50 -5.05
C ARG A 287 2.38 21.20 -4.97
N LEU A 288 1.71 20.82 -6.05
CA LEU A 288 1.05 19.52 -6.17
C LEU A 288 2.06 18.38 -6.08
N PHE A 289 3.15 18.45 -6.83
CA PHE A 289 4.19 17.43 -6.80
C PHE A 289 4.80 17.25 -5.40
N ASN A 290 5.24 18.34 -4.76
CA ASN A 290 5.82 18.25 -3.43
C ASN A 290 4.84 17.73 -2.38
N HIS A 291 3.57 18.15 -2.47
CA HIS A 291 2.54 17.63 -1.55
C HIS A 291 2.35 16.11 -1.71
N ILE A 292 2.45 15.59 -2.94
CA ILE A 292 2.37 14.15 -3.20
C ILE A 292 3.62 13.44 -2.68
N GLU A 293 4.80 14.04 -2.87
CA GLU A 293 6.09 13.51 -2.40
C GLU A 293 6.15 13.41 -0.88
N ASP A 294 5.77 14.48 -0.18
CA ASP A 294 5.72 14.50 1.29
C ASP A 294 4.71 13.49 1.84
N ALA A 295 3.59 13.27 1.13
CA ALA A 295 2.55 12.35 1.56
C ALA A 295 2.89 10.87 1.27
N ASN A 296 3.71 10.58 0.26
CA ASN A 296 3.99 9.20 -0.20
C ASN A 296 5.47 8.99 -0.59
N PRO A 297 6.42 9.13 0.34
CA PRO A 297 7.85 9.09 0.03
C PRO A 297 8.32 7.75 -0.54
N GLU A 298 7.77 6.63 -0.04
CA GLU A 298 8.10 5.28 -0.55
C GLU A 298 7.72 5.12 -2.02
N LEU A 299 6.54 5.62 -2.41
CA LEU A 299 6.06 5.49 -3.77
C LEU A 299 6.85 6.36 -4.75
N ILE A 300 7.24 7.57 -4.34
CA ILE A 300 8.12 8.42 -5.15
C ILE A 300 9.45 7.72 -5.39
N HIS A 301 10.04 7.15 -4.34
CA HIS A 301 11.27 6.38 -4.48
C HIS A 301 11.10 5.27 -5.53
N ASP A 302 10.02 4.49 -5.45
CA ASP A 302 9.76 3.39 -6.40
C ASP A 302 9.53 3.85 -7.86
N ILE A 303 8.90 5.00 -8.08
CA ILE A 303 8.60 5.53 -9.43
C ILE A 303 9.84 6.16 -10.07
N PHE A 304 10.65 6.84 -9.26
CA PHE A 304 11.83 7.58 -9.71
C PHE A 304 13.12 6.76 -9.67
N ASP A 305 13.12 5.59 -9.01
CA ASP A 305 14.23 4.65 -9.04
C ASP A 305 14.60 4.30 -10.49
N TYR A 306 15.90 4.34 -10.79
CA TYR A 306 16.43 4.16 -12.12
C TYR A 306 16.40 2.68 -12.55
N ASP A 307 16.56 1.75 -11.60
CA ASP A 307 16.52 0.30 -11.85
C ASP A 307 15.18 -0.36 -11.51
N GLY A 308 14.22 0.44 -11.03
CA GLY A 308 12.90 0.00 -10.59
C GLY A 308 11.97 -0.49 -11.70
N PHE A 309 10.85 -1.10 -11.31
CA PHE A 309 9.81 -1.58 -12.22
C PHE A 309 9.27 -0.47 -13.13
N PHE A 310 9.02 0.71 -12.57
CA PHE A 310 8.44 1.85 -13.29
C PHE A 310 9.38 2.45 -14.33
N SER A 311 10.70 2.45 -14.12
CA SER A 311 11.66 2.92 -15.13
C SER A 311 11.73 1.97 -16.32
N LYS A 312 11.73 0.66 -16.07
CA LYS A 312 11.72 -0.37 -17.12
C LYS A 312 10.45 -0.31 -17.98
N ILE A 313 9.32 0.03 -17.39
CA ILE A 313 8.03 0.14 -18.10
C ILE A 313 7.88 1.46 -18.82
N MET A 314 8.21 2.58 -18.18
CA MET A 314 8.07 3.90 -18.81
C MET A 314 9.07 4.10 -19.95
N GLY A 315 10.12 3.27 -20.01
CA GLY A 315 11.17 3.37 -21.00
C GLY A 315 12.17 4.49 -20.66
N SER A 316 13.36 4.41 -21.26
CA SER A 316 14.44 5.37 -21.03
C SER A 316 14.19 6.77 -21.62
N GLU A 317 13.09 6.96 -22.35
CA GLU A 317 12.76 8.21 -23.04
C GLU A 317 11.99 9.20 -22.16
N VAL A 318 11.43 8.77 -21.03
CA VAL A 318 10.62 9.62 -20.14
C VAL A 318 11.53 10.37 -19.17
N THR A 319 11.53 11.71 -19.24
CA THR A 319 12.35 12.53 -18.34
C THR A 319 11.79 12.54 -16.91
N PRO A 320 12.59 12.87 -15.87
CA PRO A 320 12.07 13.02 -14.51
C PRO A 320 10.93 14.05 -14.40
N ALA A 321 10.95 15.10 -15.22
CA ALA A 321 9.87 16.08 -15.29
C ALA A 321 8.58 15.47 -15.85
N ASP A 322 8.69 14.60 -16.84
CA ASP A 322 7.55 13.89 -17.41
C ASP A 322 6.96 12.90 -16.39
N LYS A 323 7.80 12.16 -15.65
CA LYS A 323 7.34 11.29 -14.55
C LYS A 323 6.55 12.09 -13.49
N ALA A 324 7.03 13.28 -13.12
CA ALA A 324 6.33 14.17 -12.18
C ALA A 324 4.97 14.63 -12.74
N ASN A 325 4.90 14.99 -14.02
CA ASN A 325 3.65 15.35 -14.69
C ASN A 325 2.66 14.19 -14.74
N MET A 326 3.13 12.98 -15.07
CA MET A 326 2.31 11.76 -15.10
C MET A 326 1.73 11.45 -13.72
N LEU A 327 2.52 11.63 -12.66
CA LEU A 327 2.08 11.46 -11.27
C LEU A 327 1.03 12.50 -10.87
N VAL A 328 1.28 13.78 -11.11
CA VAL A 328 0.31 14.85 -10.81
C VAL A 328 -0.98 14.63 -11.60
N GLN A 329 -0.88 14.29 -12.89
CA GLN A 329 -2.05 13.96 -13.72
C GLN A 329 -2.84 12.78 -13.14
N ARG A 330 -2.17 11.77 -12.60
CA ARG A 330 -2.82 10.61 -11.96
C ARG A 330 -3.62 11.02 -10.74
N VAL A 331 -3.05 11.83 -9.85
CA VAL A 331 -3.74 12.32 -8.64
C VAL A 331 -4.94 13.20 -8.99
N LEU A 332 -4.85 13.96 -10.08
CA LEU A 332 -5.91 14.82 -10.60
C LEU A 332 -6.96 14.08 -11.46
N SER A 333 -6.79 12.77 -11.69
CA SER A 333 -7.75 11.97 -12.46
C SER A 333 -9.08 11.82 -11.71
N VAL A 334 -10.17 11.67 -12.47
CA VAL A 334 -11.53 11.49 -11.93
C VAL A 334 -11.59 10.30 -10.95
N GLU A 335 -10.89 9.21 -11.26
CA GLU A 335 -10.94 7.95 -10.51
C GLU A 335 -10.29 8.09 -9.12
N ASN A 336 -9.12 8.72 -9.04
CA ASN A 336 -8.47 8.99 -7.75
C ASN A 336 -9.29 9.97 -6.90
N GLN A 337 -9.82 11.04 -7.51
CA GLN A 337 -10.62 12.05 -6.82
C GLN A 337 -11.99 11.52 -6.33
N SER A 338 -12.58 10.52 -7.02
CA SER A 338 -13.85 9.91 -6.62
C SER A 338 -13.72 8.96 -5.42
N THR A 339 -12.52 8.47 -5.13
CA THR A 339 -12.26 7.48 -4.05
C THR A 339 -12.43 8.10 -2.66
N SER A 340 -12.36 9.43 -2.53
CA SER A 340 -12.62 10.16 -1.28
C SER A 340 -14.13 10.27 -0.91
N GLY A 341 -15.04 9.63 -1.66
CA GLY A 341 -16.48 9.63 -1.34
C GLY A 341 -17.21 10.95 -1.63
N ARG A 342 -16.58 11.86 -2.38
CA ARG A 342 -17.16 13.14 -2.83
C ARG A 342 -17.21 13.16 -4.37
N ILE A 343 -18.27 13.73 -4.93
CA ILE A 343 -18.39 13.91 -6.39
C ILE A 343 -17.48 15.08 -6.78
N VAL A 344 -16.27 14.78 -7.24
CA VAL A 344 -15.32 15.77 -7.76
C VAL A 344 -15.35 15.73 -9.29
N ARG A 345 -15.30 16.90 -9.94
CA ARG A 345 -15.10 16.98 -11.40
C ARG A 345 -13.65 16.64 -11.68
N GLY A 346 -13.35 15.52 -12.34
CA GLY A 346 -11.94 15.23 -12.65
C GLY A 346 -11.37 16.15 -13.73
N TYR A 347 -10.05 16.31 -13.66
CA TYR A 347 -9.31 17.39 -14.32
C TYR A 347 -8.75 16.98 -15.71
N GLY A 348 -9.36 15.98 -16.35
CA GLY A 348 -8.94 15.41 -17.63
C GLY A 348 -8.97 13.88 -17.66
N GLN A 349 -8.87 13.30 -18.85
CA GLN A 349 -8.79 11.86 -19.06
C GLN A 349 -7.78 11.58 -20.19
N VAL A 350 -6.74 10.80 -19.89
CA VAL A 350 -5.69 10.28 -20.80
C VAL A 350 -4.41 11.15 -20.89
N LEU A 351 -3.27 10.46 -20.73
CA LEU A 351 -1.90 10.91 -21.01
C LEU A 351 -1.75 11.46 -22.44
N ASP A 352 -0.76 12.33 -22.67
CA ASP A 352 -0.41 12.82 -24.00
C ASP A 352 -0.22 11.64 -24.98
N LYS A 353 -0.71 11.77 -26.23
CA LYS A 353 -0.57 10.72 -27.25
C LYS A 353 0.83 10.64 -27.85
N SER A 354 1.71 11.58 -27.51
CA SER A 354 3.14 11.53 -27.83
C SER A 354 3.89 10.41 -27.10
N LEU A 355 3.37 9.95 -25.96
CA LEU A 355 3.92 8.82 -25.21
C LEU A 355 3.59 7.49 -25.90
N ASP A 356 4.53 6.54 -25.79
CA ASP A 356 4.35 5.21 -26.36
C ASP A 356 3.06 4.54 -25.87
N HIS A 357 2.38 3.85 -26.78
CA HIS A 357 1.07 3.25 -26.55
C HIS A 357 1.10 2.28 -25.37
N GLN A 358 2.19 1.50 -25.26
CA GLN A 358 2.38 0.50 -24.22
C GLN A 358 2.58 1.15 -22.84
N VAL A 359 3.38 2.23 -22.75
CA VAL A 359 3.57 3.01 -21.51
C VAL A 359 2.24 3.57 -21.03
N ARG A 360 1.46 4.13 -21.95
CA ARG A 360 0.15 4.70 -21.65
C ARG A 360 -0.86 3.66 -21.20
N GLU A 361 -0.90 2.50 -21.84
CA GLU A 361 -1.77 1.40 -21.42
C GLU A 361 -1.42 0.90 -20.03
N VAL A 362 -0.14 0.71 -19.72
CA VAL A 362 0.28 0.24 -18.39
C VAL A 362 -0.01 1.28 -17.30
N TRP A 363 0.31 2.56 -17.55
CA TRP A 363 0.02 3.64 -16.60
C TRP A 363 -1.49 3.82 -16.35
N ASN A 364 -2.31 3.70 -17.41
CA ASN A 364 -3.76 3.77 -17.28
C ASN A 364 -4.38 2.46 -16.76
N SER A 365 -3.73 1.31 -16.91
CA SER A 365 -4.23 0.01 -16.40
C SER A 365 -4.25 -0.07 -14.88
N ALA A 366 -3.46 0.77 -14.20
CA ALA A 366 -3.53 1.02 -12.77
C ALA A 366 -4.92 1.50 -12.31
N ALA A 367 -5.77 1.96 -13.23
CA ALA A 367 -7.07 2.56 -12.96
C ALA A 367 -8.28 1.62 -13.07
N GLY A 368 -8.10 0.36 -13.49
CA GLY A 368 -9.23 -0.55 -13.61
C GLY A 368 -8.83 -2.01 -13.82
N TRP A 369 -9.82 -2.90 -13.77
CA TRP A 369 -9.76 -4.38 -13.83
C TRP A 369 -9.05 -5.00 -15.07
N ALA A 370 -8.32 -4.21 -15.87
CA ALA A 370 -7.56 -4.62 -17.04
C ALA A 370 -6.13 -5.13 -16.72
N GLY A 371 -5.72 -5.15 -15.45
CA GLY A 371 -4.41 -5.70 -15.03
C GLY A 371 -4.19 -7.18 -15.40
N LEU A 372 -5.27 -7.95 -15.61
CA LEU A 372 -5.21 -9.38 -15.92
C LEU A 372 -4.77 -9.69 -17.37
N GLN A 373 -4.91 -8.77 -18.32
CA GLN A 373 -4.50 -8.99 -19.72
C GLN A 373 -3.02 -8.66 -19.96
N ILE A 374 -2.47 -7.73 -19.18
CA ILE A 374 -1.09 -7.28 -19.30
C ILE A 374 -0.12 -8.26 -18.62
N GLY A 375 -0.59 -9.02 -17.62
CA GLY A 375 0.16 -10.15 -17.06
C GLY A 375 0.71 -11.06 -18.16
N HIS A 376 -0.07 -11.36 -19.21
CA HIS A 376 0.33 -12.28 -20.27
C HIS A 376 1.45 -11.76 -21.21
N ILE A 377 1.67 -10.45 -21.28
CA ILE A 377 2.75 -9.84 -22.09
C ILE A 377 4.08 -9.86 -21.31
N PHE A 378 4.01 -9.84 -19.97
CA PHE A 378 5.19 -9.75 -19.10
C PHE A 378 5.49 -11.03 -18.29
N THR A 379 4.58 -12.01 -18.26
CA THR A 379 4.78 -13.36 -17.70
C THR A 379 5.07 -14.41 -18.77
N GLY A 380 5.21 -13.99 -20.04
CA GLY A 380 5.80 -14.85 -21.07
C GLY A 380 7.23 -15.23 -20.66
N PRO A 381 7.62 -16.51 -20.77
CA PRO A 381 8.98 -16.91 -20.44
C PRO A 381 9.95 -16.16 -21.36
N ALA A 382 10.96 -15.52 -20.76
CA ALA A 382 12.17 -15.15 -21.48
C ALA A 382 12.93 -16.41 -21.94
#